data_AF-A0A4Q2XZW7-F1
#
_entry.id   AF-A0A4Q2XZW7-F1
#
_cell.length_a   1.000
_cell.length_b   1.000
_cell.length_c   1.000
_cell.angle_alpha   90.00
_cell.angle_beta   90.00
_cell.angle_gamma   90.00
#
_symmetry.space_group_name_H-M   'P 1'
#
loop_
_entity.id
_entity.type
_entity.pdbx_description
1 polymer ?
#
loop_
_entity_poly.entity_id
_entity_poly.type
_entity_poly.pdbx_seq_one_letter_code
_entity_poly.pdbx_strand_id
1 'polypeptide(L)'
;MKLSKLGDGPEIFHTIQGEGISVGAPAVFIRSSRCNLHCVWCDTDQTWNFEGTPWPHEKDAIPGYKKHRKTEVTFEIDPIDAAERVMSYGCGRTVITGGEPLLQEKAFLEMIMHIRARQPDHQFEVETNGTRVQGPVIPRKYAQSLVQVRHRRGFRS
;
A
#
# COMPACT_ATOMS: atom_id res chain seq x y z
N MET A 1 1.94 -0.82 12.74
CA MET A 1 2.23 -0.46 11.34
C MET A 1 1.69 0.93 11.00
N LYS A 2 2.19 1.53 9.92
CA LYS A 2 1.83 2.88 9.43
C LYS A 2 1.09 2.76 8.11
N LEU A 3 -0.19 3.08 8.12
CA LEU A 3 -1.04 3.07 6.92
C LEU A 3 -1.31 4.50 6.47
N SER A 4 -1.71 4.64 5.21
CA SER A 4 -2.31 5.89 4.75
C SER A 4 -3.65 6.09 5.46
N LYS A 5 -4.10 7.34 5.59
CA LYS A 5 -5.41 7.67 6.20
C LYS A 5 -6.53 7.66 5.18
N LEU A 6 -7.70 7.17 5.58
CA LEU A 6 -8.97 7.29 4.87
C LEU A 6 -10.02 7.82 5.84
N GLY A 7 -10.37 9.11 5.71
CA GLY A 7 -11.12 9.82 6.73
C GLY A 7 -10.36 9.82 8.05
N ASP A 8 -11.05 9.45 9.13
CA ASP A 8 -10.46 9.36 10.47
C ASP A 8 -9.76 8.02 10.75
N GLY A 9 -9.82 7.07 9.81
CA GLY A 9 -9.33 5.71 9.98
C GLY A 9 -8.14 5.34 9.09
N PRO A 10 -7.64 4.10 9.21
CA PRO A 10 -6.66 3.56 8.28
C PRO A 10 -7.29 3.35 6.89
N GLU A 11 -6.50 3.54 5.83
CA GLU A 11 -6.89 3.24 4.46
C GLU A 11 -6.89 1.71 4.24
N ILE A 12 -7.98 1.11 4.72
CA ILE A 12 -8.34 -0.30 4.51
C ILE A 12 -9.78 -0.33 3.99
N PHE A 13 -9.98 -0.78 2.76
CA PHE A 13 -11.29 -0.73 2.09
C PHE A 13 -11.51 -1.93 1.17
N HIS A 14 -12.77 -2.33 1.00
CA HIS A 14 -13.17 -3.42 0.12
C HIS A 14 -13.64 -2.88 -1.24
N THR A 15 -13.08 -3.41 -2.33
CA THR A 15 -13.45 -3.04 -3.70
C THR A 15 -13.09 -4.18 -4.68
N ILE A 16 -13.16 -3.91 -5.97
CA ILE A 16 -12.71 -4.80 -7.04
C ILE A 16 -11.28 -4.42 -7.45
N GLN A 17 -10.39 -5.40 -7.61
CA GLN A 17 -9.04 -5.20 -8.14
C GLN A 17 -9.12 -4.76 -9.61
N GLY A 18 -8.49 -3.64 -9.93
CA GLY A 18 -8.54 -3.00 -11.25
C GLY A 18 -7.39 -3.39 -12.17
N GLU A 19 -6.32 -3.99 -11.63
CA GLU A 19 -5.08 -4.22 -12.37
C GLU A 19 -4.50 -5.63 -12.13
N GLY A 20 -3.55 -6.04 -12.98
CA GLY A 20 -2.84 -7.30 -12.81
C GLY A 20 -3.65 -8.56 -13.12
N ILE A 21 -3.19 -9.69 -12.58
CA ILE A 21 -3.71 -11.04 -12.86
C ILE A 21 -5.09 -11.27 -12.22
N SER A 22 -5.36 -10.52 -11.16
CA SER A 22 -6.53 -10.59 -10.29
C SER A 22 -7.62 -9.59 -10.66
N VAL A 23 -7.49 -8.90 -11.80
CA VAL A 23 -8.46 -7.90 -12.27
C VAL A 23 -9.88 -8.45 -12.29
N GLY A 24 -10.83 -7.64 -11.80
CA GLY A 24 -12.25 -8.01 -11.69
C GLY A 24 -12.62 -8.80 -10.43
N ALA A 25 -11.65 -9.22 -9.62
CA ALA A 25 -11.92 -9.95 -8.39
C ALA A 25 -12.14 -9.02 -7.18
N PRO A 26 -13.05 -9.37 -6.25
CA PRO A 26 -13.16 -8.70 -4.97
C PRO A 26 -11.88 -8.80 -4.14
N ALA A 27 -11.47 -7.70 -3.52
CA ALA A 27 -10.30 -7.63 -2.66
C ALA A 27 -10.42 -6.52 -1.61
N VAL A 28 -9.86 -6.77 -0.42
CA VAL A 28 -9.60 -5.73 0.56
C VAL A 28 -8.24 -5.12 0.28
N PHE A 29 -8.20 -3.81 0.03
CA PHE A 29 -6.96 -3.08 -0.12
C PHE A 29 -6.52 -2.55 1.24
N ILE A 30 -5.22 -2.67 1.51
CA ILE A 30 -4.56 -2.02 2.64
C ILE A 30 -3.39 -1.19 2.11
N ARG A 31 -3.47 0.13 2.27
CA ARG A 31 -2.45 1.05 1.77
C ARG A 31 -1.45 1.43 2.85
N SER A 32 -0.19 1.01 2.70
CA SER A 32 0.88 1.45 3.58
C SER A 32 1.19 2.94 3.39
N SER A 33 1.65 3.62 4.44
CA SER A 33 2.24 4.96 4.33
C SER A 33 3.76 4.82 4.22
N ARG A 34 4.41 5.85 3.68
CA ARG A 34 5.86 5.95 3.39
C ARG A 34 6.27 5.17 2.15
N CYS A 35 6.96 5.85 1.24
CA CYS A 35 7.66 5.26 0.11
C CYS A 35 9.12 5.70 0.14
N ASN A 36 10.02 4.83 -0.32
CA ASN A 36 11.45 5.14 -0.48
C ASN A 36 11.76 5.80 -1.84
N LEU A 37 10.79 5.81 -2.75
CA LEU A 37 10.86 6.54 -4.01
C LEU A 37 10.09 7.85 -3.90
N HIS A 38 10.52 8.82 -4.70
CA HIS A 38 9.99 10.18 -4.76
C HIS A 38 9.55 10.48 -6.20
N CYS A 39 8.67 9.63 -6.73
CA CYS A 39 8.22 9.70 -8.12
C CYS A 39 7.43 11.00 -8.36
N VAL A 40 7.95 11.90 -9.21
CA VAL A 40 7.36 13.22 -9.46
C VAL A 40 5.90 13.17 -9.95
N TRP A 41 5.47 12.03 -10.51
CA TRP A 41 4.14 11.80 -11.09
C TRP A 41 3.21 10.92 -10.24
N CYS A 42 3.54 10.69 -8.96
CA CYS A 42 2.82 9.74 -8.11
C CYS A 42 1.38 10.20 -7.81
N ASP A 43 0.38 9.40 -8.21
CA ASP A 43 -1.02 9.74 -7.90
C ASP A 43 -1.31 9.78 -6.39
N THR A 44 -0.61 8.93 -5.61
CA THR A 44 -0.71 8.80 -4.15
C THR A 44 0.50 9.41 -3.43
N ASP A 45 0.84 10.65 -3.77
CA ASP A 45 2.01 11.34 -3.21
C ASP A 45 1.87 11.65 -1.71
N GLN A 46 0.68 11.58 -1.13
CA GLN A 46 0.47 11.65 0.33
C GLN A 46 1.23 10.56 1.11
N THR A 47 1.73 9.53 0.43
CA THR A 47 2.56 8.50 1.06
C THR A 47 4.03 8.88 1.20
N TRP A 48 4.54 9.95 0.56
CA TRP A 48 5.96 10.33 0.66
C TRP A 48 6.26 11.83 0.53
N ASN A 49 5.39 12.60 -0.15
CA ASN A 49 5.56 14.03 -0.40
C ASN A 49 5.21 14.86 0.84
N PHE A 50 6.05 14.74 1.87
CA PHE A 50 5.84 15.34 3.17
C PHE A 50 6.46 16.74 3.28
N GLU A 51 5.90 17.58 4.15
CA GLU A 51 6.50 18.87 4.55
C GLU A 51 7.97 18.68 4.97
N GLY A 52 8.84 19.60 4.53
CA GLY A 52 10.28 19.56 4.83
C GLY A 52 11.11 18.57 4.00
N THR A 53 10.51 17.81 3.08
CA THR A 53 11.27 16.97 2.14
C THR A 53 11.78 17.80 0.95
N PRO A 54 13.00 17.54 0.44
CA PRO A 54 13.59 18.32 -0.65
C PRO A 54 13.10 17.92 -2.05
N TRP A 55 12.36 16.81 -2.15
CA TRP A 55 11.99 16.19 -3.44
C TRP A 55 10.76 16.86 -4.06
N PRO A 56 10.76 17.21 -5.36
CA PRO A 56 9.60 17.82 -5.99
C PRO A 56 8.54 16.79 -6.40
N HIS A 57 7.28 17.23 -6.43
CA HIS A 57 6.16 16.53 -7.04
C HIS A 57 5.46 17.42 -8.08
N GLU A 58 4.84 16.85 -9.12
CA GLU A 58 4.14 17.64 -10.16
C GLU A 58 3.02 18.51 -9.56
N LYS A 59 2.38 18.03 -8.48
CA LYS A 59 1.34 18.77 -7.77
C LYS A 59 1.87 19.97 -7.00
N ASP A 60 3.17 20.04 -6.68
CA ASP A 60 3.77 21.17 -5.96
C ASP A 60 3.67 22.49 -6.75
N ALA A 61 3.47 22.41 -8.08
CA ALA A 61 3.26 23.57 -8.94
C ALA A 61 1.79 24.06 -8.97
N ILE A 62 0.84 23.31 -8.42
CA ILE A 62 -0.59 23.65 -8.44
C ILE A 62 -0.87 24.72 -7.36
N PRO A 63 -1.46 25.88 -7.71
CA PRO A 63 -1.79 26.91 -6.74
C PRO A 63 -2.64 26.37 -5.58
N GLY A 64 -2.20 26.62 -4.34
CA GLY A 64 -2.89 26.16 -3.13
C GLY A 64 -2.55 24.73 -2.68
N TYR A 65 -1.85 23.95 -3.51
CA TYR A 65 -1.33 22.66 -3.09
C TYR A 65 -0.25 22.82 -2.03
N LYS A 66 -0.26 21.95 -1.03
CA LYS A 66 0.76 21.89 0.01
C LYS A 66 1.19 20.45 0.21
N LYS A 67 2.49 20.25 0.42
CA LYS A 67 3.02 18.98 0.89
C LYS A 67 2.32 18.54 2.17
N HIS A 68 2.26 17.25 2.38
CA HIS A 68 1.46 16.68 3.45
C HIS A 68 2.18 16.68 4.79
N ARG A 69 1.46 17.02 5.87
CA ARG A 69 1.95 16.75 7.21
C ARG A 69 1.77 15.27 7.52
N LYS A 70 2.83 14.58 7.97
CA LYS A 70 2.79 13.13 8.26
C LYS A 70 1.65 12.73 9.19
N THR A 71 1.36 13.54 10.22
CA THR A 71 0.30 13.28 11.21
C THR A 71 -1.12 13.37 10.62
N GLU A 72 -1.29 14.10 9.52
CA GLU A 72 -2.58 14.28 8.85
C GLU A 72 -2.89 13.14 7.88
N VAL A 73 -1.87 12.50 7.31
CA VAL A 73 -2.03 11.48 6.24
C VAL A 73 -1.59 10.07 6.64
N THR A 74 -0.99 9.89 7.82
CA THR A 74 -0.58 8.59 8.35
C THR A 74 -1.45 8.18 9.52
N PHE A 75 -1.89 6.92 9.51
CA PHE A 75 -2.59 6.25 10.61
C PHE A 75 -1.67 5.18 11.20
N GLU A 76 -1.50 5.18 12.52
CA GLU A 76 -0.76 4.12 13.21
C GLU A 76 -1.76 3.11 13.80
N ILE A 77 -1.57 1.84 13.48
CA ILE A 77 -2.45 0.74 13.91
C ILE A 77 -1.60 -0.48 14.28
N ASP A 78 -2.05 -1.27 15.25
CA ASP A 78 -1.42 -2.57 15.54
C ASP A 78 -1.62 -3.55 14.36
N PRO A 79 -0.64 -4.41 14.00
CA PRO A 79 -0.81 -5.40 12.93
C PRO A 79 -2.00 -6.34 13.13
N ILE A 80 -2.33 -6.70 14.37
CA ILE A 80 -3.45 -7.58 14.70
C ILE A 80 -4.77 -6.82 14.48
N ASP A 81 -4.86 -5.56 14.92
CA ASP A 81 -6.04 -4.73 14.68
C ASP A 81 -6.29 -4.50 13.18
N ALA A 82 -5.22 -4.31 12.41
CA ALA A 82 -5.30 -4.23 10.95
C ALA A 82 -5.82 -5.54 10.34
N ALA A 83 -5.35 -6.68 10.84
CA ALA A 83 -5.81 -8.00 10.41
C ALA A 83 -7.31 -8.22 10.70
N GLU A 84 -7.76 -7.89 11.91
CA GLU A 84 -9.17 -7.98 12.30
C GLU A 84 -10.04 -7.06 11.42
N ARG A 85 -9.55 -5.85 11.12
CA ARG A 85 -10.26 -4.94 10.22
C ARG A 85 -10.37 -5.50 8.81
N VAL A 86 -9.30 -6.10 8.28
CA VAL A 86 -9.31 -6.78 6.97
C VAL A 86 -10.33 -7.93 6.96
N MET A 87 -10.28 -8.81 7.96
CA MET A 87 -11.19 -9.96 8.05
C MET A 87 -12.66 -9.54 8.22
N SER A 88 -12.93 -8.39 8.83
CA SER A 88 -14.30 -7.87 9.03
C SER A 88 -15.07 -7.61 7.72
N TYR A 89 -14.37 -7.48 6.58
CA TYR A 89 -15.00 -7.32 5.27
C TYR A 89 -15.52 -8.63 4.67
N GLY A 90 -15.17 -9.79 5.24
CA GLY A 90 -15.62 -11.11 4.74
C GLY A 90 -15.07 -11.47 3.35
N CYS A 91 -14.03 -10.80 2.88
CA CYS A 91 -13.39 -11.04 1.60
C CYS A 91 -12.14 -11.92 1.79
N GLY A 92 -12.02 -13.00 1.01
CA GLY A 92 -10.89 -13.95 1.09
C GLY A 92 -9.62 -13.48 0.39
N ARG A 93 -9.52 -12.21 0.01
CA ARG A 93 -8.37 -11.65 -0.72
C ARG A 93 -7.99 -10.29 -0.17
N THR A 94 -6.69 -10.10 0.05
CA THR A 94 -6.11 -8.82 0.47
C THR A 94 -5.02 -8.38 -0.50
N VAL A 95 -5.12 -7.15 -0.98
CA VAL A 95 -4.09 -6.47 -1.77
C VAL A 95 -3.35 -5.49 -0.85
N ILE A 96 -2.08 -5.77 -0.61
CA ILE A 96 -1.16 -4.95 0.18
C ILE A 96 -0.44 -4.01 -0.79
N THR A 97 -0.68 -2.70 -0.66
CA THR A 97 -0.22 -1.70 -1.64
C THR A 97 0.29 -0.43 -0.97
N GLY A 98 0.81 0.50 -1.78
CA GLY A 98 1.15 1.89 -1.50
C GLY A 98 2.04 2.14 -0.28
N GLY A 99 2.45 3.39 -0.07
CA GLY A 99 3.80 3.80 -0.48
C GLY A 99 4.64 2.61 -0.95
N GLU A 100 5.60 2.17 -0.13
CA GLU A 100 6.31 0.91 -0.35
C GLU A 100 6.06 -0.05 0.83
N PRO A 101 5.20 -1.08 0.66
CA PRO A 101 4.87 -2.02 1.72
C PRO A 101 6.08 -2.74 2.32
N LEU A 102 7.12 -3.02 1.52
CA LEU A 102 8.32 -3.71 1.98
C LEU A 102 9.21 -2.84 2.89
N LEU A 103 8.89 -1.57 3.11
CA LEU A 103 9.46 -0.78 4.22
C LEU A 103 8.95 -1.23 5.59
N GLN A 104 7.82 -1.92 5.63
CA GLN A 104 7.14 -2.35 6.86
C GLN A 104 6.91 -3.87 6.87
N GLU A 105 7.76 -4.62 6.17
CA GLU A 105 7.66 -6.06 5.93
C GLU A 105 7.30 -6.87 7.19
N LYS A 106 8.01 -6.65 8.30
CA LYS A 106 7.76 -7.38 9.56
C LYS A 106 6.32 -7.22 10.07
N ALA A 107 5.78 -6.01 9.98
CA ALA A 107 4.44 -5.73 10.46
C ALA A 107 3.36 -6.31 9.53
N PHE A 108 3.59 -6.26 8.22
CA PHE A 108 2.71 -6.94 7.26
C PHE A 108 2.75 -8.46 7.40
N LEU A 109 3.91 -9.04 7.69
CA LEU A 109 4.04 -10.47 7.98
C LEU A 109 3.23 -10.88 9.21
N GLU A 110 3.30 -10.12 10.30
CA GLU A 110 2.52 -10.37 11.50
C GLU A 110 1.01 -10.36 11.21
N MET A 111 0.53 -9.35 10.47
CA MET A 111 -0.85 -9.26 10.00
C MET A 111 -1.25 -10.48 9.14
N ILE A 112 -0.43 -10.84 8.14
CA ILE A 112 -0.69 -11.99 7.25
C ILE A 112 -0.79 -13.30 8.06
N MET A 113 0.13 -13.51 9.00
CA MET A 113 0.14 -14.71 9.83
C MET A 113 -1.11 -14.81 10.70
N HIS A 114 -1.57 -13.69 11.27
CA HIS A 114 -2.79 -13.64 12.07
C HIS A 114 -4.05 -13.96 11.26
N ILE A 115 -4.17 -13.41 10.05
CA ILE A 115 -5.29 -13.72 9.14
C ILE A 115 -5.27 -15.19 8.77
N ARG A 116 -4.10 -15.73 8.37
CA ARG A 116 -3.97 -17.14 7.95
C ARG A 116 -4.30 -18.15 9.02
N ALA A 117 -3.99 -17.83 10.27
CA ALA A 117 -4.34 -18.70 11.40
C ALA A 117 -5.87 -18.93 11.50
N ARG A 118 -6.69 -18.02 10.95
CA ARG A 118 -8.16 -18.07 10.95
C ARG A 118 -8.76 -18.37 9.58
N GLN A 119 -8.09 -17.96 8.52
CA GLN A 119 -8.51 -18.10 7.13
C GLN A 119 -7.33 -18.67 6.31
N PRO A 120 -7.06 -19.98 6.36
CA PRO A 120 -5.89 -20.59 5.71
C PRO A 120 -5.83 -20.36 4.19
N ASP A 121 -7.00 -20.24 3.55
CA ASP A 121 -7.14 -20.03 2.11
C ASP A 121 -7.12 -18.54 1.70
N HIS A 122 -6.92 -17.62 2.64
CA HIS A 122 -6.88 -16.19 2.35
C HIS A 122 -5.72 -15.85 1.41
N GLN A 123 -6.05 -15.22 0.29
CA GLN A 123 -5.11 -14.84 -0.76
C GLN A 123 -4.51 -13.47 -0.47
N PHE A 124 -3.21 -13.34 -0.71
CA PHE A 124 -2.50 -12.09 -0.54
C PHE A 124 -1.84 -11.71 -1.86
N GLU A 125 -1.85 -10.42 -2.17
CA GLU A 125 -1.15 -9.81 -3.30
C GLU A 125 -0.36 -8.62 -2.77
N VAL A 126 0.88 -8.45 -3.23
CA VAL A 126 1.74 -7.33 -2.79
C VAL A 126 2.14 -6.51 -4.00
N GLU A 127 1.68 -5.26 -4.03
CA GLU A 127 2.07 -4.26 -5.02
C GLU A 127 3.25 -3.46 -4.47
N THR A 128 4.42 -3.63 -5.10
CA THR A 128 5.70 -3.04 -4.67
C THR A 128 6.37 -2.31 -5.83
N ASN A 129 7.20 -1.32 -5.52
CA ASN A 129 8.04 -0.64 -6.51
C ASN A 129 9.26 -1.49 -6.96
N GLY A 130 9.48 -2.65 -6.33
CA GLY A 130 10.53 -3.61 -6.72
C GLY A 130 11.96 -3.24 -6.30
N THR A 131 12.14 -2.19 -5.51
CA THR A 131 13.49 -1.74 -5.08
C THR A 131 14.02 -2.44 -3.83
N ARG A 132 13.20 -3.26 -3.17
CA ARG A 132 13.58 -4.06 -2.01
C ARG A 132 13.39 -5.53 -2.32
N VAL A 133 14.38 -6.34 -1.94
CA VAL A 133 14.27 -7.79 -2.01
C VAL A 133 13.29 -8.23 -0.93
N GLN A 134 12.25 -8.95 -1.32
CA GLN A 134 11.34 -9.60 -0.37
C GLN A 134 12.14 -10.61 0.45
N GLY A 135 12.03 -10.57 1.77
CA GLY A 135 12.61 -11.59 2.62
C GLY A 135 12.02 -12.97 2.31
N PRO A 136 12.67 -14.06 2.75
CA PRO A 136 12.25 -15.44 2.50
C PRO A 136 10.88 -15.82 3.11
N VAL A 137 10.16 -14.87 3.73
CA VAL A 137 9.03 -15.10 4.64
C VAL A 137 7.67 -14.83 3.98
N ILE A 138 7.62 -14.23 2.79
CA ILE A 138 6.41 -14.27 1.95
C ILE A 138 6.66 -15.32 0.85
N PRO A 139 6.20 -16.58 1.02
CA PRO A 139 6.45 -17.61 0.02
C PRO A 139 5.94 -17.15 -1.35
N ARG A 140 6.75 -17.34 -2.39
CA ARG A 140 6.49 -16.93 -3.79
C ARG A 140 5.11 -17.36 -4.33
N LYS A 141 4.52 -18.43 -3.76
CA LYS A 141 3.13 -18.86 -4.05
C LYS A 141 2.02 -17.91 -3.56
N TYR A 142 2.38 -16.88 -2.79
CA TYR A 142 1.48 -15.92 -2.14
C TYR A 142 1.83 -14.47 -2.43
N ALA A 143 2.88 -14.24 -3.21
CA ALA A 143 3.22 -12.94 -3.72
C ALA A 143 3.27 -13.10 -5.24
N GLN A 144 2.15 -12.87 -5.92
CA GLN A 144 2.29 -12.37 -7.28
C GLN A 144 2.92 -10.99 -7.13
N SER A 145 4.24 -10.91 -7.30
CA SER A 145 4.97 -9.66 -7.35
C SER A 145 4.57 -8.96 -8.64
N LEU A 146 3.44 -8.26 -8.61
CA LEU A 146 3.13 -7.25 -9.59
C LEU A 146 3.94 -6.03 -9.19
N VAL A 147 5.14 -5.92 -9.77
CA VAL A 147 5.89 -4.66 -9.79
C VAL A 147 5.10 -3.71 -10.68
N GLN A 148 4.13 -3.02 -10.11
CA GLN A 148 3.44 -1.94 -10.80
C GLN A 148 4.15 -0.64 -10.47
N VAL A 149 5.24 -0.39 -11.21
CA VAL A 149 5.64 0.99 -11.46
C VAL A 149 4.51 1.58 -12.29
N ARG A 150 3.63 2.40 -11.69
CA ARG A 150 2.57 3.15 -12.38
C ARG A 150 3.18 4.05 -13.45
N HIS A 151 3.53 3.52 -14.60
CA HIS A 151 3.97 4.33 -15.74
C HIS A 151 2.73 5.05 -16.27
N ARG A 152 2.63 6.37 -16.08
CA ARG A 152 1.86 7.17 -17.02
C ARG A 152 2.50 6.96 -18.40
N ARG A 153 1.73 6.41 -19.35
CA ARG A 153 2.11 6.41 -20.76
C ARG A 153 2.51 7.84 -21.15
N GLY A 154 3.75 8.05 -21.55
CA GLY A 154 4.18 9.38 -21.98
C GLY A 154 5.69 9.61 -21.95
N PHE A 155 6.48 8.68 -22.48
CA PHE A 155 7.79 9.05 -23.00
C PHE A 155 7.56 10.01 -24.19
N ARG A 156 8.05 11.24 -24.08
CA ARG A 156 8.63 11.92 -25.23
C ARG A 156 10.00 12.46 -24.82
N SER A 157 10.98 11.91 -25.53
CA SER A 157 12.38 12.30 -25.76
C SER A 157 12.88 13.57 -25.11
#